data_AF-A0A9X5XM49-F1
#
_entry.id   AF-A0A9X5XM49-F1
#
_cell.length_a   1.000
_cell.length_b   1.000
_cell.length_c   1.000
_cell.angle_alpha   90.00
_cell.angle_beta   90.00
_cell.angle_gamma   90.00
#
_symmetry.space_group_name_H-M   'P 1'
#
loop_
_entity.id
_entity.type
_entity.pdbx_description
1 polymer ?
#
loop_
_entity_poly.entity_id
_entity_poly.type
_entity_poly.pdbx_seq_one_letter_code
_entity_poly.pdbx_strand_id
1 'polypeptide(L)'
;MSSLLLLTNALQPSTEVLPALGLLLHNVRVAPAEGPALVDTPGADVILIDGRRDLPQVRSLCQLLRSTGPGCPLILVVTEGGLAAVTADWGIDDVLLDTAG
;
A
#
# COMPACT_ATOMS: atom_id res chain seq x y z
N MET A 1 19.65 -2.50 -1.37
CA MET A 1 18.33 -2.72 -1.97
C MET A 1 17.30 -2.72 -0.85
N SER A 2 16.23 -1.95 -0.97
CA SER A 2 15.13 -1.97 0.01
C SER A 2 14.10 -3.05 -0.30
N SER A 3 13.39 -3.48 0.74
CA SER A 3 12.28 -4.42 0.72
C SER A 3 10.96 -3.65 0.82
N LEU A 4 10.11 -3.79 -0.19
CA LEU A 4 8.78 -3.18 -0.25
C LEU A 4 7.72 -4.27 -0.11
N LEU A 5 6.71 -4.02 0.72
CA LEU A 5 5.51 -4.86 0.79
C LEU A 5 4.36 -4.14 0.12
N LEU A 6 3.82 -4.70 -0.96
CA LEU A 6 2.62 -4.20 -1.62
C LEU A 6 1.40 -5.03 -1.18
N LEU A 7 0.45 -4.36 -0.54
CA LEU A 7 -0.84 -4.90 -0.17
C LEU A 7 -1.86 -4.57 -1.26
N THR A 8 -2.34 -5.60 -1.98
CA THR A 8 -3.30 -5.42 -3.07
C THR A 8 -4.25 -6.59 -3.20
N ASN A 9 -5.50 -6.29 -3.57
CA ASN A 9 -6.50 -7.27 -3.97
C ASN A 9 -6.67 -7.32 -5.51
N ALA A 10 -5.78 -6.66 -6.25
CA ALA A 10 -5.74 -6.74 -7.70
C ALA A 10 -5.34 -8.16 -8.13
N LEU A 11 -6.07 -8.71 -9.11
CA LEU A 11 -5.70 -9.97 -9.77
C LEU A 11 -4.63 -9.73 -10.87
N GLN A 12 -4.36 -8.46 -11.18
CA GLN A 12 -3.36 -8.01 -12.13
C GLN A 12 -1.95 -7.99 -11.51
N PRO A 13 -0.87 -7.97 -12.32
CA PRO A 13 0.50 -7.83 -11.82
C PRO A 13 0.69 -6.59 -10.94
N SER A 14 1.63 -6.62 -10.00
CA SER A 14 1.95 -5.48 -9.13
C SER A 14 2.40 -4.23 -9.89
N THR A 15 2.98 -4.40 -11.07
CA THR A 15 3.32 -3.30 -11.99
C THR A 15 2.09 -2.55 -12.48
N GLU A 16 0.90 -3.16 -12.45
CA GLU A 16 -0.33 -2.43 -12.77
C GLU A 16 -0.82 -1.59 -11.59
N VAL A 17 -0.29 -1.78 -10.38
CA VAL A 17 -0.61 -0.94 -9.20
C VAL A 17 0.24 0.31 -9.17
N LEU A 18 1.56 0.15 -9.38
CA LEU A 18 2.50 1.25 -9.49
C LEU A 18 3.58 0.86 -10.52
N PRO A 19 3.42 1.24 -11.80
CA PRO A 19 4.29 0.78 -12.91
C PRO A 19 5.78 1.04 -12.68
N ALA A 20 6.10 2.16 -12.03
CA ALA A 20 7.46 2.53 -11.70
C ALA A 20 8.20 1.47 -10.87
N LEU A 21 7.52 0.65 -10.07
CA LEU A 21 8.15 -0.42 -9.28
C LEU A 21 8.89 -1.45 -10.15
N GLY A 22 8.44 -1.66 -11.39
CA GLY A 22 9.13 -2.56 -12.33
C GLY A 22 10.46 -2.01 -12.86
N LEU A 23 10.70 -0.70 -12.70
CA LEU A 23 11.91 -0.01 -13.16
C LEU A 23 12.93 0.19 -12.03
N LEU A 24 12.50 0.07 -10.77
CA LEU A 24 13.34 0.31 -9.61
C LEU A 24 13.99 -1.00 -9.12
N LEU A 25 15.22 -0.90 -8.63
CA LEU A 25 15.98 -2.04 -8.09
C LEU A 25 15.58 -2.38 -6.64
N HIS A 26 14.29 -2.50 -6.38
CA HIS A 26 13.72 -2.87 -5.07
C HIS A 26 13.18 -4.30 -5.08
N ASN A 27 13.20 -4.97 -3.94
CA ASN A 27 12.53 -6.26 -3.78
C ASN A 27 11.08 -6.01 -3.39
N VAL A 28 10.13 -6.28 -4.30
CA VAL A 28 8.70 -6.10 -4.07
C VAL A 28 8.04 -7.43 -3.75
N ARG A 29 7.55 -7.58 -2.53
CA ARG A 29 6.68 -8.69 -2.13
C ARG A 29 5.23 -8.24 -2.20
N VAL A 30 4.36 -9.14 -2.64
CA VAL A 30 2.92 -8.86 -2.77
C VAL A 30 2.16 -9.73 -1.80
N ALA A 31 1.19 -9.14 -1.09
CA ALA A 31 0.27 -9.86 -0.22
C ALA A 31 -1.15 -9.28 -0.39
N PRO A 32 -2.21 -10.04 -0.01
CA PRO A 32 -3.57 -9.53 0.02
C PRO A 32 -3.68 -8.28 0.89
N ALA A 33 -4.56 -7.34 0.49
CA ALA A 33 -4.86 -6.14 1.27
C ALA A 33 -5.82 -6.45 2.42
N GLU A 34 -5.39 -7.33 3.33
CA GLU A 34 -6.18 -7.80 4.47
C GLU A 34 -5.29 -8.03 5.70
N GLY A 35 -5.82 -7.77 6.88
CA GLY A 35 -5.10 -7.93 8.16
C GLY A 35 -4.40 -9.28 8.35
N PRO A 36 -5.07 -10.42 8.09
CA PRO A 36 -4.47 -11.75 8.29
C PRO A 36 -3.23 -12.03 7.45
N ALA A 37 -3.09 -11.38 6.29
CA ALA A 37 -1.91 -11.56 5.43
C ALA A 37 -0.62 -11.08 6.09
N LEU A 38 -0.70 -10.27 7.15
CA LEU A 38 0.43 -9.61 7.78
C LEU A 38 1.02 -10.38 8.97
N VAL A 39 0.30 -11.37 9.50
CA VAL A 39 0.70 -12.08 10.73
C VAL A 39 2.06 -12.75 10.58
N ASP A 40 2.33 -13.34 9.41
CA ASP A 40 3.57 -14.05 9.11
C ASP A 40 4.42 -13.33 8.06
N THR A 41 4.11 -12.06 7.76
CA THR A 41 4.85 -11.31 6.75
C THR A 41 6.17 -10.78 7.34
N PRO A 42 7.35 -11.14 6.79
CA PRO A 42 8.61 -10.54 7.20
C PRO A 42 8.56 -9.01 7.10
N GLY A 43 9.27 -8.30 7.98
CA GLY A 43 9.35 -6.83 7.95
C GLY A 43 9.74 -6.27 6.58
N ALA A 44 9.28 -5.06 6.30
CA ALA A 44 9.59 -4.30 5.09
C ALA A 44 10.12 -2.92 5.46
N ASP A 45 10.84 -2.29 4.54
CA ASP A 45 11.29 -0.91 4.71
C ASP A 45 10.15 0.08 4.48
N VAL A 46 9.16 -0.29 3.64
CA VAL A 46 7.93 0.47 3.36
C VAL A 46 6.78 -0.51 3.04
N ILE A 47 5.58 -0.17 3.51
CA ILE A 47 4.33 -0.83 3.12
C ILE A 47 3.56 0.09 2.16
N LEU A 48 3.30 -0.42 0.95
CA LEU A 48 2.44 0.19 -0.05
C LEU A 48 1.05 -0.45 0.05
N ILE A 49 -0.01 0.36 0.03
CA ILE A 49 -1.40 -0.13 0.03
C ILE A 49 -2.10 0.29 -1.26
N ASP A 50 -2.65 -0.67 -2.01
CA ASP A 50 -3.46 -0.42 -3.20
C ASP A 50 -4.86 0.10 -2.82
N GLY A 51 -5.02 1.42 -2.91
CA GLY A 51 -6.25 2.17 -2.66
C GLY A 51 -7.11 2.43 -3.89
N ARG A 52 -6.87 1.79 -5.04
CA ARG A 52 -7.48 2.23 -6.31
C ARG A 52 -8.94 1.86 -6.51
N ARG A 53 -9.53 1.01 -5.66
CA ARG A 53 -10.90 0.49 -5.85
C ARG A 53 -11.80 0.66 -4.64
N ASP A 54 -11.49 -0.02 -3.55
CA ASP A 54 -12.35 -0.08 -2.35
C ASP A 54 -11.78 0.81 -1.23
N LEU A 55 -11.96 2.12 -1.38
CA LEU A 55 -11.45 3.12 -0.43
C LEU A 55 -11.95 2.89 1.01
N PRO A 56 -13.23 2.54 1.28
CA PRO A 56 -13.69 2.22 2.63
C PRO A 56 -12.95 1.03 3.27
N GLN A 57 -12.75 -0.06 2.53
CA GLN A 57 -12.01 -1.23 3.00
C GLN A 57 -10.54 -0.87 3.25
N VAL A 58 -9.93 -0.13 2.33
CA VAL A 58 -8.53 0.29 2.42
C VAL A 58 -8.30 1.24 3.59
N ARG A 59 -9.19 2.21 3.82
CA ARG A 59 -9.15 3.08 5.01
C ARG A 59 -9.15 2.26 6.30
N SER A 60 -10.04 1.27 6.39
CA SER A 60 -10.14 0.38 7.56
C SER A 60 -8.85 -0.42 7.77
N LEU A 61 -8.23 -0.89 6.69
CA LEU A 61 -6.94 -1.58 6.73
C LEU A 61 -5.80 -0.64 7.18
N CYS A 62 -5.73 0.59 6.65
CA CYS A 62 -4.72 1.57 7.04
C CYS A 62 -4.79 1.88 8.55
N GLN A 63 -6.01 2.07 9.07
CA GLN A 63 -6.25 2.32 10.49
C GLN A 63 -5.85 1.13 11.35
N LEU A 64 -6.21 -0.10 10.94
CA LEU A 64 -5.80 -1.33 11.60
C LEU A 64 -4.27 -1.44 11.66
N LEU A 65 -3.61 -1.28 10.51
CA LEU A 65 -2.15 -1.31 10.42
C LEU A 65 -1.51 -0.28 11.34
N ARG A 66 -1.95 0.98 11.29
CA ARG A 66 -1.44 2.04 12.16
C ARG A 66 -1.59 1.69 13.64
N SER A 67 -2.75 1.15 14.05
CA SER A 67 -3.00 0.75 15.44
C SER A 67 -2.08 -0.38 15.92
N THR A 68 -1.64 -1.26 15.01
CA THR A 68 -0.71 -2.35 15.32
C THR A 68 0.76 -1.92 15.33
N GLY A 69 1.07 -0.73 14.79
CA GLY A 69 2.43 -0.19 14.76
C GLY A 69 3.34 -0.95 13.80
N PRO A 70 3.27 -0.71 12.48
CA PRO A 70 3.94 -1.54 11.49
C PRO A 70 5.47 -1.41 11.47
N GLY A 71 6.06 -0.51 12.27
CA GLY A 71 7.50 -0.31 12.39
C GLY A 71 8.18 0.32 11.17
N CYS A 72 7.42 0.63 10.11
CA CYS A 72 7.89 1.24 8.87
C CYS A 72 6.81 2.17 8.29
N PRO A 73 7.16 3.05 7.33
CA PRO A 73 6.20 3.94 6.68
C PRO A 73 5.09 3.21 5.92
N LEU A 74 3.88 3.76 6.02
CA LEU A 74 2.67 3.33 5.34
C LEU A 74 2.32 4.32 4.22
N ILE A 75 2.46 3.90 2.97
CA ILE A 75 2.20 4.75 1.81
C ILE A 75 0.98 4.22 1.05
N LEU A 76 0.03 5.10 0.78
CA LEU A 76 -1.19 4.77 0.06
C LEU A 76 -1.05 5.06 -1.43
N VAL A 77 -1.39 4.10 -2.29
CA VAL A 77 -1.46 4.28 -3.75
C VAL A 77 -2.92 4.50 -4.16
N VAL A 78 -3.25 5.62 -4.78
CA VAL A 78 -4.62 5.98 -5.18
C VAL A 78 -4.68 6.48 -6.61
N THR A 79 -5.87 6.46 -7.19
CA THR A 79 -6.16 7.24 -8.40
C THR A 79 -6.30 8.72 -8.05
N GLU A 80 -6.20 9.61 -9.03
CA GLU A 80 -6.42 11.06 -8.84
C GLU A 80 -7.79 11.37 -8.20
N GLY A 81 -8.85 10.68 -8.64
CA GLY A 81 -10.18 10.83 -8.06
C GLY A 81 -10.28 10.31 -6.61
N GLY A 82 -9.52 9.27 -6.27
CA GLY A 82 -9.48 8.72 -4.92
C GLY A 82 -8.77 9.63 -3.91
N LEU A 83 -7.81 10.44 -4.36
CA LEU A 83 -7.05 11.36 -3.52
C LEU A 83 -7.95 12.31 -2.72
N ALA A 84 -9.07 12.75 -3.30
CA ALA A 84 -10.02 13.64 -2.64
C ALA A 84 -10.70 13.05 -1.39
N ALA A 85 -10.71 11.71 -1.26
CA ALA A 85 -11.27 11.01 -0.10
C ALA A 85 -10.24 10.75 1.02
N VAL A 86 -8.95 11.01 0.76
CA VAL A 86 -7.87 10.70 1.69
C VAL A 86 -7.78 11.79 2.76
N THR A 87 -7.83 11.37 4.03
CA THR A 87 -7.82 12.24 5.19
C THR A 87 -6.84 11.73 6.24
N ALA A 88 -6.39 12.60 7.14
CA ALA A 88 -5.34 12.27 8.12
C ALA A 88 -5.70 11.09 9.05
N ASP A 89 -6.99 10.85 9.27
CA ASP A 89 -7.48 9.74 10.11
C ASP A 89 -7.28 8.35 9.48
N TRP A 90 -6.83 8.26 8.23
CA TRP A 90 -6.41 7.00 7.62
C TRP A 90 -5.12 6.49 8.27
N GLY A 91 -4.32 7.37 8.88
CA GLY A 91 -3.07 7.00 9.53
C GLY A 91 -1.99 6.56 8.54
N ILE A 92 -1.99 7.10 7.33
CA ILE A 92 -0.92 6.93 6.33
C ILE A 92 0.19 7.97 6.56
N ASP A 93 1.42 7.66 6.14
CA ASP A 93 2.55 8.59 6.22
C ASP A 93 2.68 9.42 4.93
N ASP A 94 2.31 8.86 3.78
CA ASP A 94 2.32 9.56 2.49
C ASP A 94 1.34 8.93 1.47
N VAL A 95 1.13 9.63 0.35
CA VAL A 95 0.24 9.21 -0.74
C VAL A 95 0.96 9.29 -2.09
N LEU A 96 0.72 8.29 -2.94
CA LEU A 96 1.19 8.24 -4.32
C LEU A 96 -0.01 8.12 -5.27
N LEU A 97 0.04 8.83 -6.38
CA LEU A 97 -0.84 8.52 -7.51
C LEU A 97 -0.36 7.23 -8.18
N ASP A 98 -1.29 6.42 -8.66
CA ASP A 98 -0.98 5.19 -9.41
C ASP A 98 -0.27 5.46 -10.75
N THR A 99 -0.30 6.71 -11.21
CA THR A 99 0.44 7.24 -12.35
C THR A 99 1.78 7.88 -11.99
N ALA A 100 2.23 7.81 -10.72
CA ALA A 100 3.51 8.39 -10.32
C ALA A 100 4.69 7.63 -10.94
N GLY A 101 5.55 8.34 -11.69
CA GLY A 101 6.70 7.79 -12.41
C GLY A 101 7.13 8.69 -13.56
#